data_AF-A0A6P0SZY3-F1
#
_entry.id   AF-A0A6P0SZY3-F1
#
_cell.length_a   1.000
_cell.length_b   1.000
_cell.length_c   1.000
_cell.angle_alpha   90.00
_cell.angle_beta   90.00
_cell.angle_gamma   90.00
#
_symmetry.space_group_name_H-M   'P 1'
#
loop_
_entity.id
_entity.type
_entity.pdbx_description
1 polymer ?
#
loop_
_entity_poly.entity_id
_entity_poly.type
_entity_poly.pdbx_seq_one_letter_code
_entity_poly.pdbx_strand_id
1 'polypeptide(L)'
;MLDTSTELISFPALTETLTLELEQQQKALDITNQMAETSATLAIYLQELALLVFEDWLAKREPSLRVERAANGLVNSELSQAIAKVINPVCNLQVGEFKICLIPTFGFSDPFVNIPEAIVTIPQLTAHFYVVIAIDDDLGIAGIKGVNRYDQLVR
;
A
#
# COMPACT_ATOMS: atom_id res chain seq x y z
N MET A 1 26.79 10.67 11.69
CA MET A 1 26.69 9.31 12.25
C MET A 1 25.20 9.04 12.31
N LEU A 2 24.67 8.29 11.33
CA LEU A 2 23.23 8.03 11.24
C LEU A 2 22.90 7.01 12.32
N ASP A 3 22.06 7.42 13.25
CA ASP A 3 21.49 6.55 14.27
C ASP A 3 20.51 5.61 13.55
N THR A 4 20.98 4.41 13.17
CA THR A 4 20.14 3.35 12.61
C THR A 4 19.38 2.66 13.75
N SER A 5 18.63 3.44 14.52
CA SER A 5 17.66 2.91 15.45
C SER A 5 16.47 2.41 14.61
N THR A 6 16.31 1.09 14.52
CA THR A 6 15.08 0.48 14.00
C THR A 6 13.96 0.82 14.99
N GLU A 7 13.40 2.01 14.89
CA GLU A 7 12.30 2.43 15.74
C GLU A 7 11.05 1.63 15.39
N LEU A 8 10.57 0.87 16.36
CA LEU A 8 9.31 0.14 16.24
C LEU A 8 8.17 1.11 16.49
N ILE A 9 7.45 1.44 15.42
CA ILE A 9 6.25 2.29 15.49
C ILE A 9 5.02 1.40 15.46
N SER A 10 4.09 1.65 16.38
CA SER A 10 2.79 0.95 16.39
C SER A 10 1.87 1.54 15.33
N PHE A 11 1.19 0.67 14.59
CA PHE A 11 -0.02 1.03 13.85
C PHE A 11 -1.22 0.79 14.77
N PRO A 12 -2.01 1.83 15.09
CA PRO A 12 -3.30 1.67 15.75
C PRO A 12 -4.12 0.63 15.00
N ALA A 13 -4.59 -0.39 15.73
CA ALA A 13 -5.35 -1.48 15.14
C ALA A 13 -6.68 -0.95 14.60
N LEU A 14 -6.88 -1.09 13.30
CA LEU A 14 -8.16 -0.92 12.64
C LEU A 14 -8.38 -2.21 11.88
N THR A 15 -8.94 -3.23 12.53
CA THR A 15 -9.16 -4.53 11.91
C THR A 15 -10.53 -4.55 11.26
N GLU A 16 -10.55 -4.33 9.96
CA GLU A 16 -11.72 -4.56 9.14
C GLU A 16 -11.39 -5.63 8.12
N THR A 17 -12.02 -6.79 8.27
CA THR A 17 -11.89 -7.88 7.30
C THR A 17 -12.80 -7.60 6.13
N LEU A 18 -12.24 -7.77 4.94
CA LEU A 18 -12.84 -7.56 3.64
C LEU A 18 -12.81 -8.90 2.90
N THR A 19 -13.88 -9.20 2.18
CA THR A 19 -13.87 -10.32 1.25
C THR A 19 -12.97 -9.98 0.08
N LEU A 20 -12.08 -10.89 -0.28
CA LEU A 20 -11.30 -10.80 -1.50
C LEU A 20 -12.09 -11.47 -2.62
N GLU A 21 -12.62 -10.68 -3.53
CA GLU A 21 -13.42 -11.20 -4.64
C GLU A 21 -12.52 -11.81 -5.71
N LEU A 22 -12.98 -12.89 -6.34
CA LEU A 22 -12.24 -13.57 -7.42
C LEU A 22 -11.92 -12.62 -8.59
N GLU A 23 -12.82 -11.66 -8.86
CA GLU A 23 -12.60 -10.62 -9.87
C GLU A 23 -11.40 -9.73 -9.53
N GLN A 24 -11.21 -9.38 -8.25
CA GLN A 24 -10.07 -8.58 -7.80
C GLN A 24 -8.76 -9.37 -7.95
N GLN A 25 -8.75 -10.65 -7.58
CA GLN A 25 -7.61 -11.54 -7.76
C GLN A 25 -7.22 -11.66 -9.24
N GLN A 26 -8.20 -11.93 -10.11
CA GLN A 26 -7.95 -12.07 -11.54
C GLN A 26 -7.44 -10.76 -12.16
N LYS A 27 -8.03 -9.61 -11.78
CA LYS A 27 -7.61 -8.31 -12.29
C LYS A 27 -6.19 -7.95 -11.83
N ALA A 28 -5.84 -8.22 -10.56
CA ALA A 28 -4.48 -8.03 -10.07
C ALA A 28 -3.47 -8.92 -10.82
N LEU A 29 -3.85 -10.17 -11.09
CA LEU A 29 -3.03 -11.11 -11.86
C LEU A 29 -2.82 -10.65 -13.31
N ASP A 30 -3.88 -10.18 -13.97
CA ASP A 30 -3.82 -9.69 -15.35
C ASP A 30 -2.88 -8.47 -15.47
N ILE A 31 -2.98 -7.50 -14.54
CA ILE A 31 -2.09 -6.33 -14.50
C ILE A 31 -0.65 -6.78 -14.25
N THR A 32 -0.45 -7.69 -13.30
CA THR A 32 0.88 -8.22 -12.98
C THR A 32 1.52 -8.88 -14.19
N ASN A 33 0.77 -9.70 -14.92
CA ASN A 33 1.25 -10.39 -16.12
C ASN A 33 1.59 -9.43 -17.27
N GLN A 34 0.91 -8.28 -17.36
CA GLN A 34 1.22 -7.23 -18.34
C GLN A 34 2.48 -6.43 -17.99
N MET A 35 2.80 -6.32 -16.70
CA MET A 35 3.92 -5.52 -16.19
C MET A 35 5.20 -6.32 -15.93
N ALA A 36 5.10 -7.64 -15.78
CA ALA A 36 6.21 -8.48 -15.35
C ALA A 36 7.15 -8.84 -16.51
N GLU A 37 8.30 -8.15 -16.61
CA GLU A 37 9.45 -8.64 -17.38
C GLU A 37 10.41 -9.53 -16.55
N THR A 38 10.48 -9.45 -15.21
CA THR A 38 11.19 -10.43 -14.34
C THR A 38 10.98 -10.20 -12.82
N SER A 39 11.15 -11.28 -12.04
CA SER A 39 11.35 -11.46 -10.57
C SER A 39 10.50 -10.72 -9.52
N ALA A 40 9.79 -9.64 -9.83
CA ALA A 40 8.98 -8.87 -8.86
C ALA A 40 7.47 -9.15 -8.93
N THR A 41 7.06 -10.22 -9.63
CA THR A 41 5.67 -10.60 -9.90
C THR A 41 4.79 -10.62 -8.64
N LEU A 42 5.28 -11.18 -7.55
CA LEU A 42 4.51 -11.30 -6.32
C LEU A 42 4.27 -9.94 -5.62
N ALA A 43 5.25 -9.04 -5.66
CA ALA A 43 5.10 -7.71 -5.07
C ALA A 43 4.11 -6.87 -5.88
N ILE A 44 4.21 -6.90 -7.21
CA ILE A 44 3.26 -6.20 -8.09
C ILE A 44 1.84 -6.75 -7.89
N TYR A 45 1.69 -8.08 -7.80
CA TYR A 45 0.41 -8.70 -7.51
C TYR A 45 -0.21 -8.20 -6.20
N LEU A 46 0.57 -8.21 -5.10
CA LEU A 46 0.08 -7.72 -3.82
C LEU A 46 -0.25 -6.22 -3.81
N GLN A 47 0.54 -5.41 -4.51
CA GLN A 47 0.29 -3.98 -4.67
C GLN A 47 -1.04 -3.73 -5.35
N GLU A 48 -1.27 -4.38 -6.49
CA GLU A 48 -2.50 -4.23 -7.25
C GLU A 48 -3.71 -4.75 -6.47
N LEU A 49 -3.54 -5.88 -5.78
CA LEU A 49 -4.61 -6.46 -4.97
C LEU A 49 -4.97 -5.54 -3.78
N ALA A 50 -3.98 -4.98 -3.09
CA ALA A 50 -4.23 -4.03 -2.00
C ALA A 50 -4.94 -2.77 -2.49
N LEU A 51 -4.57 -2.26 -3.67
CA LEU A 51 -5.24 -1.12 -4.26
C LEU A 51 -6.71 -1.44 -4.58
N LEU A 52 -6.98 -2.55 -5.28
CA LEU A 52 -8.33 -2.96 -5.67
C LEU A 52 -9.24 -3.18 -4.45
N VAL A 53 -8.71 -3.79 -3.39
CA VAL A 53 -9.44 -3.99 -2.13
C VAL A 53 -9.73 -2.65 -1.46
N PHE A 54 -8.74 -1.75 -1.41
CA PHE A 54 -8.90 -0.44 -0.79
C PHE A 54 -9.88 0.46 -1.55
N GLU A 55 -9.86 0.43 -2.89
CA GLU A 55 -10.81 1.13 -3.75
C GLU A 55 -12.25 0.69 -3.48
N ASP A 56 -12.49 -0.62 -3.45
CA ASP A 56 -13.81 -1.19 -3.19
C ASP A 56 -14.29 -0.88 -1.75
N TRP A 57 -13.39 -1.00 -0.76
CA TRP A 57 -13.68 -0.62 0.62
C TRP A 57 -14.07 0.85 0.75
N LEU A 58 -13.32 1.75 0.10
CA LEU A 58 -13.60 3.18 0.13
C LEU A 58 -14.94 3.50 -0.54
N ALA A 59 -15.19 2.92 -1.71
CA ALA A 59 -16.42 3.15 -2.47
C ALA A 59 -17.68 2.69 -1.70
N LYS A 60 -17.58 1.60 -0.94
CA LYS A 60 -18.68 1.11 -0.09
C LYS A 60 -18.99 2.03 1.09
N ARG A 61 -17.98 2.73 1.63
CA ARG A 61 -18.10 3.59 2.82
C ARG A 61 -18.43 5.04 2.48
N GLU A 62 -17.78 5.56 1.46
CA GLU A 62 -17.95 6.94 1.00
C GLU A 62 -17.92 6.98 -0.53
N PRO A 63 -19.08 6.76 -1.19
CA PRO A 63 -19.16 6.68 -2.65
C PRO A 63 -18.78 7.97 -3.38
N SER A 64 -18.73 9.11 -2.69
CA SER A 64 -18.31 10.39 -3.28
C SER A 64 -16.78 10.49 -3.41
N LEU A 65 -16.02 9.69 -2.67
CA LEU A 65 -14.57 9.63 -2.74
C LEU A 65 -14.11 8.55 -3.71
N ARG A 66 -12.99 8.82 -4.37
CA ARG A 66 -12.31 7.87 -5.26
C ARG A 66 -10.83 7.88 -4.95
N VAL A 67 -10.19 6.75 -5.22
CA VAL A 67 -8.73 6.65 -5.20
C VAL A 67 -8.25 7.03 -6.59
N GLU A 68 -7.39 8.03 -6.65
CA GLU A 68 -6.73 8.45 -7.88
C GLU A 68 -5.24 8.15 -7.76
N ARG A 69 -4.64 7.51 -8.76
CA ARG A 69 -3.18 7.46 -8.86
C ARG A 69 -2.73 8.88 -9.22
N ALA A 70 -2.00 9.53 -8.33
CA ALA A 70 -1.64 10.92 -8.54
C ALA A 70 -0.82 11.06 -9.85
N ALA A 71 -1.24 12.00 -10.71
CA ALA A 71 -0.61 12.26 -12.00
C ALA A 71 0.72 13.03 -11.88
N ASN A 72 1.27 13.13 -10.67
CA ASN A 72 2.36 14.02 -10.30
C ASN A 72 3.72 13.51 -10.79
N GLY A 73 3.89 13.30 -12.11
CA GLY A 73 5.17 13.13 -12.84
C GLY A 73 6.09 11.97 -12.41
N LEU A 74 5.81 11.35 -11.28
CA LEU A 74 6.63 10.36 -10.58
C LEU A 74 6.25 8.95 -11.00
N VAL A 75 5.09 8.74 -11.63
CA VAL A 75 4.63 7.44 -12.13
C VAL A 75 5.67 6.80 -13.08
N ASN A 76 6.53 7.62 -13.70
CA ASN A 76 7.61 7.19 -14.59
C ASN A 76 9.02 7.67 -14.14
N SER A 77 9.18 8.11 -12.89
CA SER A 77 10.50 8.50 -12.38
C SER A 77 11.33 7.27 -12.03
N GLU A 78 12.62 7.30 -12.35
CA GLU A 78 13.59 6.28 -11.93
C GLU A 78 13.55 6.02 -10.42
N LEU A 79 13.25 7.04 -9.60
CA LEU A 79 13.09 6.93 -8.15
C LEU A 79 11.87 6.10 -7.76
N SER A 80 10.72 6.32 -8.41
CA SER A 80 9.51 5.54 -8.14
C SER A 80 9.66 4.10 -8.60
N GLN A 81 10.34 3.87 -9.73
CA GLN A 81 10.66 2.52 -10.20
C GLN A 81 11.66 1.82 -9.28
N ALA A 82 12.66 2.53 -8.76
CA ALA A 82 13.60 1.98 -7.79
C ALA A 82 12.90 1.60 -6.48
N ILE A 83 11.95 2.39 -6.00
CA ILE A 83 11.19 2.09 -4.79
C ILE A 83 10.21 0.94 -5.00
N ALA A 84 9.49 0.91 -6.13
CA ALA A 84 8.61 -0.21 -6.49
C ALA A 84 9.36 -1.54 -6.62
N LYS A 85 10.63 -1.50 -7.06
CA LYS A 85 11.51 -2.68 -7.14
C LYS A 85 12.05 -3.12 -5.78
N VAL A 86 12.14 -2.21 -4.82
CA VAL A 86 12.81 -2.46 -3.53
C VAL A 86 11.79 -2.81 -2.44
N ILE A 87 10.57 -2.24 -2.44
CA ILE A 87 9.57 -2.46 -1.36
C ILE A 87 8.12 -2.34 -1.88
N ASN A 88 7.22 -3.12 -1.25
CA ASN A 88 5.80 -3.37 -1.59
C ASN A 88 4.75 -2.22 -1.44
N PRO A 89 5.04 -0.97 -0.99
CA PRO A 89 3.99 0.05 -0.83
C PRO A 89 3.43 0.62 -2.14
N VAL A 90 2.12 0.88 -2.14
CA VAL A 90 1.42 1.65 -3.19
C VAL A 90 1.27 3.09 -2.70
N CYS A 91 2.26 3.92 -2.99
CA CYS A 91 2.26 5.34 -2.61
C CYS A 91 1.75 6.25 -3.75
N ASN A 92 1.64 7.55 -3.45
CA ASN A 92 1.12 8.58 -4.36
C ASN A 92 -0.33 8.33 -4.79
N LEU A 93 -1.13 7.73 -3.92
CA LEU A 93 -2.57 7.68 -4.10
C LEU A 93 -3.18 8.96 -3.54
N GLN A 94 -4.18 9.49 -4.22
CA GLN A 94 -4.92 10.67 -3.81
C GLN A 94 -6.36 10.27 -3.49
N VAL A 95 -6.85 10.68 -2.32
CA VAL A 95 -8.25 10.53 -1.89
C VAL A 95 -8.73 11.88 -1.38
N GLY A 96 -9.55 12.57 -2.17
CA GLY A 96 -9.89 13.97 -1.90
C GLY A 96 -8.62 14.83 -1.86
N GLU A 97 -8.37 15.52 -0.75
CA GLU A 97 -7.16 16.33 -0.53
C GLU A 97 -6.00 15.56 0.11
N PHE A 98 -6.17 14.26 0.39
CA PHE A 98 -5.18 13.47 1.10
C PHE A 98 -4.34 12.56 0.22
N LYS A 99 -3.02 12.58 0.42
CA LYS A 99 -2.09 11.57 -0.08
C LYS A 99 -2.12 10.35 0.82
N ILE A 100 -2.29 9.18 0.22
CA ILE A 100 -2.34 7.89 0.90
C ILE A 100 -1.18 7.02 0.38
N CYS A 101 -0.57 6.25 1.27
CA CYS A 101 0.28 5.13 0.89
C CYS A 101 -0.22 3.83 1.51
N LEU A 102 -0.48 2.82 0.67
CA LEU A 102 -0.86 1.49 1.11
C LEU A 102 0.39 0.64 1.33
N ILE A 103 0.41 -0.15 2.39
CA ILE A 103 1.50 -1.04 2.77
C ILE A 103 0.92 -2.46 2.79
N PRO A 104 0.93 -3.18 1.65
CA PRO A 104 0.49 -4.58 1.61
C PRO A 104 1.41 -5.49 2.41
N THR A 105 0.80 -6.39 3.18
CA THR A 105 1.47 -7.46 3.93
C THR A 105 0.77 -8.80 3.73
N PHE A 106 1.54 -9.88 3.83
CA PHE A 106 1.02 -11.24 3.74
C PHE A 106 0.35 -11.67 5.04
N GLY A 107 -0.90 -12.06 4.92
CA GLY A 107 -1.71 -12.57 6.01
C GLY A 107 -1.88 -11.57 7.15
N PHE A 108 -2.60 -12.03 8.17
CA PHE A 108 -2.91 -11.21 9.35
C PHE A 108 -1.93 -11.46 10.50
N SER A 109 -1.15 -12.54 10.45
CA SER A 109 -0.33 -13.03 11.56
C SER A 109 0.97 -12.26 11.77
N ASP A 110 1.53 -11.61 10.75
CA ASP A 110 2.83 -10.92 10.89
C ASP A 110 2.70 -9.66 11.76
N PRO A 111 3.29 -9.59 12.95
CA PRO A 111 3.16 -8.41 13.81
C PRO A 111 3.93 -7.18 13.29
N PHE A 112 4.80 -7.32 12.29
CA PHE A 112 5.64 -6.25 11.77
C PHE A 112 5.38 -5.98 10.29
N VAL A 113 5.65 -4.74 9.87
CA VAL A 113 5.68 -4.35 8.46
C VAL A 113 6.92 -3.52 8.20
N ASN A 114 7.59 -3.79 7.08
CA ASN A 114 8.77 -3.03 6.68
C ASN A 114 8.34 -1.78 5.91
N ILE A 115 8.73 -0.62 6.43
CA ILE A 115 8.46 0.68 5.82
C ILE A 115 9.77 1.23 5.26
N PRO A 116 9.85 1.51 3.94
CA PRO A 116 10.96 2.24 3.38
C PRO A 116 11.13 3.58 4.07
N GLU A 117 12.33 3.90 4.53
CA GLU A 117 12.64 5.25 4.99
C GLU A 117 12.30 6.29 3.89
N ALA A 118 12.57 5.95 2.62
CA ALA A 118 12.31 6.81 1.47
C ALA A 118 10.86 7.30 1.35
N ILE A 119 9.85 6.48 1.69
CA ILE A 119 8.44 6.89 1.59
C ILE A 119 8.00 7.79 2.77
N VAL A 120 8.89 7.98 3.74
CA VAL A 120 8.67 8.82 4.92
C VAL A 120 9.50 10.11 4.81
N THR A 121 10.74 10.03 4.34
CA THR A 121 11.69 11.15 4.34
C THR A 121 11.72 11.94 3.03
N ILE A 122 11.32 11.35 1.89
CA ILE A 122 11.30 12.04 0.60
C ILE A 122 9.96 12.78 0.43
N PRO A 123 9.93 14.13 0.40
CA PRO A 123 8.68 14.90 0.40
C PRO A 123 7.74 14.58 -0.77
N GLN A 124 8.29 14.14 -1.90
CA GLN A 124 7.52 13.73 -3.07
C GLN A 124 6.66 12.47 -2.81
N LEU A 125 7.13 11.59 -1.91
CA LEU A 125 6.54 10.28 -1.62
C LEU A 125 5.85 10.22 -0.26
N THR A 126 6.16 11.19 0.61
CA THR A 126 5.49 11.35 1.91
C THR A 126 3.98 11.44 1.72
N ALA A 127 3.26 10.51 2.36
CA ALA A 127 1.82 10.47 2.39
C ALA A 127 1.29 11.14 3.66
N HIS A 128 0.05 11.61 3.65
CA HIS A 128 -0.63 12.06 4.86
C HIS A 128 -1.03 10.86 5.74
N PHE A 129 -1.42 9.75 5.11
CA PHE A 129 -1.79 8.51 5.80
C PHE A 129 -1.07 7.30 5.19
N TYR A 130 -0.66 6.39 6.08
CA TYR A 130 -0.07 5.11 5.76
C TYR A 130 -1.02 4.02 6.25
N VAL A 131 -1.47 3.17 5.34
CA VAL A 131 -2.50 2.17 5.61
C VAL A 131 -1.92 0.78 5.38
N VAL A 132 -1.89 -0.05 6.42
CA VAL A 132 -1.47 -1.44 6.30
C VAL A 132 -2.64 -2.28 5.82
N ILE A 133 -2.47 -2.94 4.67
CA ILE A 133 -3.46 -3.86 4.09
C ILE A 133 -2.91 -5.29 4.24
N ALA A 134 -3.57 -6.10 5.05
CA ALA A 134 -3.28 -7.53 5.13
C ALA A 134 -4.04 -8.28 4.03
N ILE A 135 -3.37 -9.20 3.36
CA ILE A 135 -3.94 -10.01 2.28
C ILE A 135 -3.63 -11.47 2.56
N ASP A 136 -4.67 -12.29 2.64
CA ASP A 136 -4.59 -13.73 2.69
C ASP A 136 -5.33 -14.30 1.47
N ASP A 137 -4.57 -14.52 0.41
CA ASP A 137 -5.08 -14.94 -0.90
C ASP A 137 -5.67 -16.36 -0.83
N ASP A 138 -5.04 -17.25 -0.05
CA ASP A 138 -5.48 -18.63 0.16
C ASP A 138 -6.83 -18.69 0.89
N LEU A 139 -7.03 -17.80 1.86
CA LEU A 139 -8.30 -17.70 2.60
C LEU A 139 -9.33 -16.80 1.90
N GLY A 140 -8.98 -16.13 0.80
CA GLY A 140 -9.88 -15.21 0.09
C GLY A 140 -10.31 -14.02 0.95
N ILE A 141 -9.42 -13.53 1.81
CA ILE A 141 -9.69 -12.39 2.69
C ILE A 141 -8.59 -11.34 2.58
N ALA A 142 -8.99 -10.09 2.68
CA ALA A 142 -8.09 -8.97 2.85
C ALA A 142 -8.58 -8.09 4.00
N GLY A 143 -7.84 -7.07 4.38
CA GLY A 143 -8.31 -6.18 5.44
C GLY A 143 -7.37 -5.05 5.74
N ILE A 144 -7.95 -3.94 6.21
CA ILE A 144 -7.17 -2.92 6.87
C ILE A 144 -6.73 -3.51 8.20
N LYS A 145 -5.43 -3.40 8.49
CA LYS A 145 -4.82 -3.88 9.73
C LYS A 145 -4.46 -2.73 10.66
N GLY A 146 -4.11 -1.58 10.09
CA GLY A 146 -3.86 -0.37 10.85
C GLY A 146 -3.60 0.84 9.97
N VAL A 147 -3.74 2.02 10.57
CA VAL A 147 -3.57 3.31 9.89
C VAL A 147 -2.77 4.25 10.78
N ASN A 148 -1.76 4.89 10.20
CA ASN A 148 -1.02 5.96 10.85
C ASN A 148 -1.05 7.22 10.00
N ARG A 149 -1.12 8.38 10.66
CA ARG A 149 -0.75 9.66 10.05
C ARG A 149 0.77 9.79 10.00
N TYR A 150 1.25 10.60 9.07
CA TYR A 150 2.68 10.91 8.97
C TYR A 150 3.33 11.34 10.29
N ASP A 151 2.70 12.26 11.02
CA ASP A 151 3.21 12.80 12.29
C ASP A 151 3.25 11.77 13.43
N GLN A 152 2.56 10.64 13.26
CA GLN A 152 2.62 9.51 14.20
C GLN A 152 3.76 8.54 13.85
N LEU A 153 4.28 8.60 12.61
CA LEU A 153 5.39 7.77 12.14
C LEU A 153 6.76 8.42 12.37
N VAL A 154 6.90 9.74 12.24
CA VAL A 154 8.21 10.44 12.33
C VAL A 154 8.50 11.05 13.71
N ARG A 155 8.09 10.36 14.78
CA ARG A 155 8.20 10.91 16.13
C ARG A 155 9.64 11.19 16.58
#